data_AF-A0A0A9YU07-F1
#
_entry.id   AF-A0A0A9YU07-F1
#
_cell.length_a   1.000
_cell.length_b   1.000
_cell.length_c   1.000
_cell.angle_alpha   90.00
_cell.angle_beta   90.00
_cell.angle_gamma   90.00
#
_symmetry.space_group_name_H-M   'P 1'
#
loop_
_entity.id
_entity.type
_entity.pdbx_description
1 polymer ?
#
loop_
_entity_poly.entity_id
_entity_poly.type
_entity_poly.pdbx_seq_one_letter_code
_entity_poly.pdbx_strand_id
1 'polypeptide(L)'
;HKCNVCFKSKPKALEPKMAPLPSIRFQQCKAFLHTGVDYAGPFAISMARQRGRPTLKAYVCLFICLSTKAVHFELASNLSTECFLAAFRRFLSRRGPCQVLSSDQGTNFIGAKNKLEDLYGTIASSKYNDMIGNELSTRGVEWRLNPAASPHFGGIWERNIQTFKSFLYKCIGSQQLTYEEFNTVIIQIEAVVNSRPLAVLSADPNGPTALTPSHFLTLGSSLDRLPDADLTGIPASRLDHYQLVTHIVQGFWKRWQQEYLHTLQARSKWTKDGTPITEGTVVVLMKENSPPLHWPLAVVTELCHSPDGVSRVAKLRTSQGELVRPLVRLCPLPTQ
;
A
#
# COMPACT_ATOMS: atom_id res chain seq x y z
N HIS A 1 12.78 32.92 -29.50
CA HIS A 1 12.42 31.55 -29.09
C HIS A 1 10.91 31.38 -28.81
N LYS A 2 10.06 31.45 -29.84
CA LYS A 2 8.61 31.13 -29.74
C LYS A 2 8.12 30.49 -31.05
N CYS A 3 8.58 29.27 -31.34
CA CYS A 3 8.09 28.49 -32.47
C CYS A 3 7.10 27.44 -31.95
N ASN A 4 5.85 27.51 -32.40
CA ASN A 4 4.79 26.56 -32.02
C ASN A 4 5.08 25.13 -32.50
N VAL A 5 5.85 24.95 -33.57
CA VAL A 5 6.29 23.63 -34.05
C VAL A 5 7.29 23.00 -33.07
N CYS A 6 8.25 23.79 -32.56
CA CYS A 6 9.19 23.32 -31.54
C CYS A 6 8.48 23.00 -30.21
N PHE A 7 7.49 23.81 -29.81
CA PHE A 7 6.69 23.56 -28.60
C PHE A 7 5.88 22.25 -28.69
N LYS A 8 5.28 21.96 -29.85
CA LYS A 8 4.55 20.70 -30.09
C LYS A 8 5.47 19.47 -30.08
N SER A 9 6.73 19.62 -30.49
CA SER A 9 7.69 18.49 -30.52
C SER A 9 8.25 18.11 -29.14
N LYS A 10 8.30 19.05 -28.19
CA LYS A 10 8.70 18.83 -26.79
C LYS A 10 7.92 19.75 -25.85
N PRO A 11 6.63 19.44 -25.57
CA PRO A 11 5.85 20.22 -24.62
C PRO A 11 6.46 20.06 -23.22
N LYS A 12 6.82 21.17 -22.57
CA LYS A 12 7.14 21.19 -21.14
C LYS A 12 5.82 21.27 -20.38
N ALA A 13 5.53 20.26 -19.58
CA ALA A 13 4.40 20.31 -18.65
C ALA A 13 4.58 21.50 -17.70
N LEU A 14 3.53 22.29 -17.48
CA LEU A 14 3.51 23.21 -16.36
C LEU A 14 3.52 22.34 -15.11
N GLU A 15 4.60 22.41 -14.32
CA GLU A 15 4.63 21.89 -12.97
C GLU A 15 4.07 22.99 -12.06
N PRO A 16 2.77 22.96 -11.69
CA PRO A 16 2.25 23.94 -10.75
C PRO A 16 3.03 23.83 -9.45
N LYS A 17 3.23 24.97 -8.79
CA LYS A 17 3.77 25.02 -7.43
C LYS A 17 2.90 24.08 -6.58
N MET A 18 3.49 22.98 -6.08
CA MET A 18 2.75 22.01 -5.28
C MET A 18 1.99 22.76 -4.19
N ALA A 19 0.66 22.61 -4.17
CA ALA A 19 -0.12 23.10 -3.05
C ALA A 19 0.45 22.48 -1.77
N PRO A 20 0.53 23.24 -0.65
CA PRO A 20 0.86 22.64 0.62
C PRO A 20 -0.03 21.43 0.83
N LEU A 21 0.58 20.30 1.19
CA LEU A 21 -0.16 19.09 1.57
C LEU A 21 -1.28 19.52 2.52
N PRO A 22 -2.55 19.12 2.30
CA PRO A 22 -3.64 19.59 3.13
C PRO A 22 -3.30 19.36 4.60
N SER A 23 -3.52 20.38 5.41
CA SER A 23 -3.25 20.44 6.85
C SER A 23 -4.19 19.51 7.62
N ILE A 24 -4.07 18.21 7.39
CA ILE A 24 -4.77 17.13 8.12
C ILE A 24 -3.76 16.32 8.97
N ARG A 25 -2.47 16.67 8.98
CA ARG A 25 -1.53 16.08 9.93
C ARG A 25 -1.80 16.68 11.31
N PHE A 26 -2.03 15.83 12.32
CA PHE A 26 -2.25 16.13 13.75
C PHE A 26 -3.69 16.14 14.31
N GLN A 27 -4.63 15.44 13.69
CA GLN A 27 -5.72 14.82 14.47
C GLN A 27 -5.42 13.33 14.62
N GLN A 28 -5.73 12.72 15.77
CA GLN A 28 -5.84 11.27 15.93
C GLN A 28 -6.96 10.77 15.00
N CYS A 29 -6.71 10.74 13.70
CA CYS A 29 -7.68 10.30 12.72
C CYS A 29 -7.65 8.78 12.69
N LYS A 30 -8.78 8.18 13.06
CA LYS A 30 -9.10 6.79 12.77
C LYS A 30 -8.66 6.43 11.33
N ALA A 31 -7.97 5.31 11.17
CA ALA A 31 -7.62 4.80 9.84
C ALA A 31 -8.87 4.73 8.95
N PHE A 32 -8.68 5.04 7.66
CA PHE A 32 -9.74 5.07 6.65
C PHE A 32 -10.84 6.14 6.79
N LEU A 33 -10.67 7.15 7.66
CA LEU A 33 -11.61 8.28 7.71
C LEU A 33 -11.69 9.03 6.37
N HIS A 34 -10.53 9.29 5.75
CA HIS A 34 -10.40 9.75 4.37
C HIS A 34 -9.81 8.63 3.53
N THR A 35 -10.60 8.13 2.58
CA THR A 35 -10.28 6.93 1.80
C THR A 35 -10.31 7.23 0.31
N GLY A 36 -9.25 6.83 -0.41
CA GLY A 36 -9.26 6.70 -1.86
C GLY A 36 -9.65 5.29 -2.27
N VAL A 37 -10.37 5.14 -3.39
CA VAL A 37 -10.74 3.84 -3.95
C VAL A 37 -10.38 3.72 -5.42
N ASP A 38 -9.92 2.53 -5.81
CA ASP A 38 -9.44 2.21 -7.15
C ASP A 38 -9.61 0.70 -7.41
N TYR A 39 -9.49 0.26 -8.67
CA TYR A 39 -9.54 -1.14 -9.06
C TYR A 39 -8.22 -1.61 -9.69
N ALA A 40 -7.84 -2.85 -9.40
CA ALA A 40 -6.83 -3.60 -10.14
C ALA A 40 -7.51 -4.78 -10.82
N GLY A 41 -7.22 -5.01 -12.10
CA GLY A 41 -7.87 -6.07 -12.85
C GLY A 41 -8.02 -5.70 -14.33
N PRO A 42 -8.35 -6.69 -15.18
CA PRO A 42 -8.84 -8.01 -14.79
C PRO A 42 -7.74 -9.01 -14.41
N PHE A 43 -8.06 -9.93 -13.51
CA PHE A 43 -7.35 -11.18 -13.21
C PHE A 43 -8.20 -12.37 -13.65
N ALA A 44 -7.57 -13.47 -14.10
CA ALA A 44 -8.28 -14.68 -14.45
C ALA A 44 -8.40 -15.60 -13.23
N ILE A 45 -9.61 -15.98 -12.85
CA ILE A 45 -9.89 -16.93 -11.77
C ILE A 45 -10.74 -18.10 -12.27
N SER A 46 -10.68 -19.23 -11.57
CA SER A 46 -11.59 -20.36 -11.78
C SER A 46 -12.58 -20.48 -10.61
N MET A 47 -13.77 -21.03 -10.86
CA MET A 47 -14.74 -21.31 -9.79
C MET A 47 -14.47 -22.65 -9.10
N ALA A 48 -13.74 -23.56 -9.74
CA ALA A 48 -13.47 -24.90 -9.21
C ALA A 48 -12.15 -25.46 -9.74
N ARG A 49 -11.57 -26.39 -8.98
CA ARG A 49 -10.33 -27.11 -9.33
C ARG A 49 -10.61 -28.24 -10.35
N GLN A 50 -11.18 -27.89 -11.51
CA GLN A 50 -11.49 -28.85 -12.57
C GLN A 50 -10.92 -28.38 -13.91
N ARG A 51 -10.27 -29.31 -14.63
CA ARG A 51 -9.78 -29.06 -15.99
C ARG A 51 -10.93 -28.70 -16.93
N GLY A 52 -10.70 -27.73 -17.82
CA GLY A 52 -11.64 -27.34 -18.87
C GLY A 52 -12.76 -26.37 -18.45
N ARG A 53 -12.79 -25.93 -17.19
CA ARG A 53 -13.73 -24.88 -16.75
C ARG A 53 -13.31 -23.52 -17.33
N PRO A 54 -14.27 -22.69 -17.78
CA PRO A 54 -13.96 -21.35 -18.24
C PRO A 54 -13.43 -20.49 -17.10
N THR A 55 -12.38 -19.71 -17.38
CA THR A 55 -11.88 -18.69 -16.46
C THR A 55 -12.80 -17.48 -16.46
N LEU A 56 -13.08 -16.96 -15.28
CA LEU A 56 -13.83 -15.73 -15.08
C LEU A 56 -12.86 -14.57 -14.84
N LYS A 57 -13.28 -13.36 -15.21
CA LYS A 57 -12.57 -12.14 -14.81
C LYS A 57 -12.90 -11.84 -13.36
N ALA A 58 -11.90 -11.40 -12.62
CA ALA A 58 -12.05 -10.83 -11.29
C ALA A 58 -11.23 -9.56 -11.17
N TYR A 59 -11.60 -8.71 -10.22
CA TYR A 59 -10.98 -7.43 -9.96
C TYR A 59 -10.75 -7.31 -8.45
N VAL A 60 -9.67 -6.64 -8.07
CA VAL A 60 -9.41 -6.28 -6.68
C VAL A 60 -9.85 -4.83 -6.52
N CYS A 61 -10.77 -4.58 -5.59
CA CYS A 61 -11.14 -3.24 -5.14
C CYS A 61 -10.16 -2.82 -4.05
N LEU A 62 -9.44 -1.72 -4.27
CA LEU A 62 -8.38 -1.22 -3.41
C LEU A 62 -8.88 0.01 -2.66
N PHE A 63 -9.04 -0.11 -1.36
CA PHE A 63 -9.31 1.02 -0.47
C PHE A 63 -8.01 1.47 0.19
N ILE A 64 -7.82 2.78 0.27
CA ILE A 64 -6.56 3.34 0.70
C ILE A 64 -6.81 4.48 1.66
N CYS A 65 -6.25 4.39 2.86
CA CYS A 65 -6.30 5.47 3.82
C CYS A 65 -5.33 6.59 3.41
N LEU A 66 -5.86 7.80 3.20
CA LEU A 66 -5.05 8.96 2.85
C LEU A 66 -4.20 9.47 4.03
N SER A 67 -4.62 9.19 5.27
CA SER A 67 -3.91 9.58 6.50
C SER A 67 -2.77 8.62 6.84
N THR A 68 -3.08 7.35 7.08
CA THR A 68 -2.12 6.34 7.57
C THR A 68 -1.40 5.59 6.44
N LYS A 69 -1.84 5.76 5.19
CA LYS A 69 -1.37 5.01 4.02
C LYS A 69 -1.64 3.51 4.11
N ALA A 70 -2.47 3.07 5.05
CA ALA A 70 -2.97 1.71 5.10
C ALA A 70 -3.79 1.37 3.85
N VAL A 71 -3.72 0.12 3.41
CA VAL A 71 -4.51 -0.39 2.28
C VAL A 71 -5.46 -1.48 2.76
N HIS A 72 -6.57 -1.65 2.05
CA HIS A 72 -7.51 -2.73 2.24
C HIS A 72 -8.00 -3.25 0.88
N PHE A 73 -8.02 -4.56 0.70
CA PHE A 73 -8.35 -5.22 -0.55
C PHE A 73 -9.61 -6.06 -0.42
N GLU A 74 -10.48 -5.93 -1.42
CA GLU A 74 -11.70 -6.70 -1.55
C GLU A 74 -11.78 -7.32 -2.93
N LEU A 75 -12.06 -8.63 -2.99
CA LEU A 75 -12.27 -9.30 -4.27
C LEU A 75 -13.66 -8.93 -4.83
N ALA A 76 -13.71 -8.59 -6.11
CA ALA A 76 -14.92 -8.30 -6.86
C ALA A 76 -14.96 -9.16 -8.13
N SER A 77 -16.13 -9.75 -8.41
CA SER A 77 -16.33 -10.61 -9.58
C SER A 77 -16.47 -9.82 -10.89
N ASN A 78 -16.84 -8.53 -10.83
CA ASN A 78 -16.91 -7.65 -11.99
C ASN A 78 -16.84 -6.16 -11.55
N LEU A 79 -16.87 -5.25 -12.53
CA LEU A 79 -16.91 -3.80 -12.33
C LEU A 79 -18.34 -3.24 -12.33
N SER A 80 -19.32 -3.97 -11.82
CA SER A 80 -20.68 -3.43 -11.63
C SER A 80 -20.76 -2.57 -10.37
N THR A 81 -21.73 -1.66 -10.36
CA THR A 81 -22.11 -0.86 -9.19
C THR A 81 -22.45 -1.75 -7.99
N GLU A 82 -23.17 -2.84 -8.19
CA GLU A 82 -23.60 -3.78 -7.15
C GLU A 82 -22.40 -4.48 -6.52
N CYS A 83 -21.45 -4.94 -7.34
CA CYS A 83 -20.23 -5.58 -6.83
C CYS A 83 -19.36 -4.58 -6.06
N PHE A 84 -19.27 -3.33 -6.53
CA PHE A 84 -18.60 -2.27 -5.78
C PHE A 84 -19.29 -2.03 -4.42
N LEU A 85 -20.61 -1.85 -4.38
CA LEU A 85 -21.34 -1.61 -3.13
C LEU A 85 -21.17 -2.77 -2.15
N ALA A 86 -21.14 -4.02 -2.63
CA ALA A 86 -20.85 -5.18 -1.80
C ALA A 86 -19.43 -5.15 -1.22
N ALA A 87 -18.42 -4.81 -2.03
CA ALA A 87 -17.04 -4.62 -1.57
C ALA A 87 -16.92 -3.47 -0.55
N PHE A 88 -17.58 -2.34 -0.83
CA PHE A 88 -17.60 -1.19 0.06
C PHE A 88 -18.25 -1.51 1.41
N ARG A 89 -19.36 -2.27 1.42
CA ARG A 89 -19.97 -2.75 2.66
C ARG A 89 -19.03 -3.64 3.45
N ARG A 90 -18.33 -4.60 2.82
CA ARG A 90 -17.35 -5.46 3.51
C ARG A 90 -16.20 -4.63 4.10
N PHE A 91 -15.70 -3.65 3.36
CA PHE A 91 -14.70 -2.71 3.84
C PHE A 91 -15.19 -1.94 5.08
N LEU A 92 -16.37 -1.32 5.02
CA LEU A 92 -16.95 -0.58 6.14
C LEU A 92 -17.22 -1.51 7.34
N SER A 93 -17.63 -2.75 7.14
CA SER A 93 -17.84 -3.71 8.22
C SER A 93 -16.54 -4.10 8.92
N ARG A 94 -15.40 -4.12 8.21
CA ARG A 94 -14.09 -4.49 8.79
C ARG A 94 -13.30 -3.29 9.33
N ARG A 95 -13.41 -2.12 8.70
CA ARG A 95 -12.62 -0.91 9.03
C ARG A 95 -13.48 0.17 9.72
N GLY A 96 -14.79 -0.02 9.77
CA GLY A 96 -15.77 0.93 10.28
C GLY A 96 -16.08 2.06 9.28
N PRO A 97 -16.90 3.04 9.69
CA PRO A 97 -17.32 4.14 8.83
C PRO A 97 -16.14 4.99 8.35
N CYS A 98 -16.20 5.39 7.08
CA CYS A 98 -15.39 6.44 6.48
C CYS A 98 -16.19 7.73 6.35
N GLN A 99 -15.54 8.89 6.39
CA GLN A 99 -16.19 10.19 6.23
C GLN A 99 -16.13 10.69 4.80
N VAL A 100 -14.98 10.52 4.14
CA VAL A 100 -14.78 10.94 2.74
C VAL A 100 -14.29 9.76 1.93
N LEU A 101 -14.96 9.51 0.80
CA LEU A 101 -14.55 8.54 -0.21
C LEU A 101 -14.19 9.28 -1.50
N SER A 102 -12.97 9.08 -1.99
CA SER A 102 -12.48 9.67 -3.24
C SER A 102 -12.29 8.59 -4.30
N SER A 103 -12.85 8.76 -5.48
CA SER A 103 -12.71 7.81 -6.61
C SER A 103 -12.46 8.54 -7.93
N ASP A 104 -12.07 7.81 -8.97
CA ASP A 104 -12.17 8.30 -10.34
C ASP A 104 -13.64 8.35 -10.82
N GLN A 105 -13.85 8.79 -12.06
CA GLN A 105 -15.16 8.89 -12.71
C GLN A 105 -15.59 7.58 -13.38
N GLY A 106 -15.14 6.42 -12.90
CA GLY A 106 -15.62 5.12 -13.35
C GLY A 106 -17.14 4.99 -13.21
N THR A 107 -17.79 4.37 -14.19
CA THR A 107 -19.26 4.27 -14.26
C THR A 107 -19.86 3.50 -13.07
N ASN A 108 -19.12 2.52 -12.55
CA ASN A 108 -19.43 1.78 -11.34
C ASN A 108 -19.43 2.67 -10.08
N PHE A 109 -18.47 3.59 -9.97
CA PHE A 109 -18.40 4.53 -8.85
C PHE A 109 -19.47 5.62 -8.97
N ILE A 110 -19.71 6.14 -10.17
CA ILE A 110 -20.81 7.10 -10.41
C ILE A 110 -22.15 6.46 -10.06
N GLY A 111 -22.42 5.23 -10.53
CA GLY A 111 -23.65 4.52 -10.21
C GLY A 111 -23.79 4.24 -8.71
N ALA A 112 -22.70 3.91 -8.02
CA ALA A 112 -22.71 3.67 -6.58
C ALA A 112 -22.96 4.96 -5.78
N LYS A 113 -22.36 6.08 -6.21
CA LYS A 113 -22.58 7.41 -5.63
C LYS A 113 -24.05 7.78 -5.70
N ASN A 114 -24.66 7.69 -6.89
CA ASN A 114 -26.08 8.02 -7.09
C ASN A 114 -26.99 7.16 -6.18
N LYS A 115 -26.74 5.84 -6.11
CA LYS A 115 -27.50 4.93 -5.23
C LYS A 115 -27.39 5.29 -3.74
N LEU A 116 -26.23 5.76 -3.29
CA LEU A 116 -26.05 6.21 -1.90
C LEU A 116 -26.77 7.54 -1.65
N GLU A 117 -26.70 8.48 -2.60
CA GLU A 117 -27.40 9.77 -2.51
C GLU A 117 -28.93 9.57 -2.46
N ASP A 118 -29.49 8.68 -3.29
CA ASP A 118 -30.92 8.32 -3.26
C ASP A 118 -31.33 7.72 -1.90
N LEU A 119 -30.48 6.87 -1.32
CA LEU A 119 -30.72 6.27 -0.01
C LEU A 119 -30.72 7.33 1.10
N TYR A 120 -29.74 8.24 1.07
CA TYR A 120 -29.67 9.36 2.02
C TYR A 120 -30.88 10.29 1.88
N GLY A 121 -31.32 10.59 0.66
CA GLY A 121 -32.53 11.38 0.40
C GLY A 121 -33.79 10.70 0.94
N THR A 122 -33.93 9.38 0.75
CA THR A 122 -35.07 8.61 1.27
C THR A 122 -35.13 8.65 2.79
N ILE A 123 -34.00 8.40 3.46
CA ILE A 123 -33.91 8.42 4.93
C ILE A 123 -34.26 9.80 5.47
N ALA A 124 -33.72 10.87 4.86
CA ALA A 124 -33.99 12.26 5.25
C ALA A 124 -35.46 12.69 5.03
N SER A 125 -36.15 12.11 4.04
CA SER A 125 -37.55 12.45 3.70
C SER A 125 -38.60 11.73 4.57
N SER A 126 -38.22 10.63 5.23
CA SER A 126 -39.14 9.84 6.06
C SER A 126 -39.29 10.45 7.46
N LYS A 127 -40.50 10.34 8.05
CA LYS A 127 -40.81 10.62 9.47
C LYS A 127 -40.08 9.67 10.46
N TYR A 128 -38.84 9.27 10.17
CA TYR A 128 -38.01 8.40 11.01
C TYR A 128 -37.04 9.23 11.87
N ASN A 129 -37.53 10.35 12.42
CA ASN A 129 -36.74 11.33 13.16
C ASN A 129 -36.86 11.22 14.68
N ASP A 130 -37.61 10.26 15.22
CA ASP A 130 -37.95 10.30 16.65
C ASP A 130 -36.99 9.56 17.60
N MET A 131 -35.95 8.88 17.11
CA MET A 131 -34.89 8.39 18.03
C MET A 131 -33.57 7.94 17.35
N ILE A 132 -33.61 7.56 16.07
CA ILE A 132 -32.45 6.99 15.34
C ILE A 132 -31.91 7.94 14.23
N GLY A 133 -32.73 8.90 13.79
CA GLY A 133 -32.43 9.79 12.65
C GLY A 133 -31.24 10.73 12.85
N ASN A 134 -30.95 11.20 14.07
CA ASN A 134 -29.89 12.19 14.30
C ASN A 134 -28.45 11.62 14.27
N GLU A 135 -28.23 10.33 14.52
CA GLU A 135 -26.87 9.75 14.37
C GLU A 135 -26.57 9.25 12.96
N LEU A 136 -27.59 8.81 12.21
CA LEU A 136 -27.42 8.27 10.85
C LEU A 136 -27.50 9.34 9.76
N SER A 137 -28.36 10.36 9.89
CA SER A 137 -28.48 11.45 8.90
C SER A 137 -27.28 12.40 8.92
N THR A 138 -26.64 12.56 10.08
CA THR A 138 -25.46 13.45 10.26
C THR A 138 -24.15 12.82 9.79
N ARG A 139 -24.13 11.53 9.39
CA ARG A 139 -22.91 10.75 9.09
C ARG A 139 -22.93 10.09 7.70
N GLY A 140 -23.44 10.80 6.69
CA GLY A 140 -23.30 10.37 5.29
C GLY A 140 -21.83 10.36 4.84
N VAL A 141 -21.47 9.46 3.93
CA VAL A 141 -20.14 9.45 3.31
C VAL A 141 -20.09 10.55 2.26
N GLU A 142 -19.20 11.52 2.41
CA GLU A 142 -18.95 12.54 1.40
C GLU A 142 -18.18 11.91 0.23
N TRP A 143 -18.83 11.78 -0.94
CA TRP A 143 -18.20 11.19 -2.12
C TRP A 143 -17.65 12.26 -3.07
N ARG A 144 -16.32 12.29 -3.18
CA ARG A 144 -15.56 13.17 -4.09
C ARG A 144 -15.12 12.43 -5.34
N LEU A 145 -15.54 12.90 -6.51
CA LEU A 145 -15.05 12.38 -7.79
C LEU A 145 -13.85 13.22 -8.23
N ASN A 146 -12.73 12.56 -8.49
CA ASN A 146 -11.54 13.23 -9.00
C ASN A 146 -11.79 13.71 -10.43
N PRO A 147 -11.37 14.93 -10.81
CA PRO A 147 -11.42 15.37 -12.20
C PRO A 147 -10.63 14.40 -13.08
N ALA A 148 -11.13 14.07 -14.28
CA ALA A 148 -10.56 13.07 -15.20
C ALA A 148 -9.07 13.28 -15.58
N ALA A 149 -8.49 14.44 -15.27
CA ALA A 149 -7.11 14.81 -15.57
C ALA A 149 -6.28 15.21 -14.33
N SER A 150 -6.80 15.02 -13.10
CA SER A 150 -6.12 15.43 -11.88
C SER A 150 -5.85 14.23 -10.96
N PRO A 151 -4.70 13.57 -11.11
CA PRO A 151 -4.17 12.70 -10.08
C PRO A 151 -3.84 13.57 -8.87
N HIS A 152 -4.77 13.67 -7.92
CA HIS A 152 -4.54 14.36 -6.67
C HIS A 152 -4.69 13.35 -5.54
N PHE A 153 -3.55 12.88 -5.03
CA PHE A 153 -2.99 13.28 -3.72
C PHE A 153 -1.51 12.87 -3.66
N GLY A 154 -0.60 13.73 -4.14
CA GLY A 154 0.85 13.61 -3.94
C GLY A 154 1.49 12.41 -4.65
N GLY A 155 1.89 12.58 -5.92
CA GLY A 155 2.30 11.54 -6.89
C GLY A 155 3.35 10.51 -6.48
N ILE A 156 3.96 10.61 -5.29
CA ILE A 156 4.73 9.50 -4.69
C ILE A 156 3.81 8.33 -4.37
N TRP A 157 2.60 8.60 -3.85
CA TRP A 157 1.69 7.55 -3.43
C TRP A 157 0.96 6.89 -4.61
N GLU A 158 0.52 7.67 -5.60
CA GLU A 158 -0.04 7.13 -6.85
C GLU A 158 0.96 6.21 -7.55
N ARG A 159 2.24 6.58 -7.57
CA ARG A 159 3.31 5.73 -8.08
C ARG A 159 3.43 4.43 -7.27
N ASN A 160 3.32 4.49 -5.94
CA ASN A 160 3.35 3.28 -5.10
C ASN A 160 2.15 2.37 -5.35
N ILE A 161 0.94 2.91 -5.56
CA ILE A 161 -0.24 2.12 -5.95
C ILE A 161 0.00 1.48 -7.31
N GLN A 162 0.52 2.23 -8.29
CA GLN A 162 0.74 1.71 -9.63
C GLN A 162 1.79 0.60 -9.63
N THR A 163 2.88 0.76 -8.86
CA THR A 163 3.88 -0.29 -8.62
C THR A 163 3.25 -1.50 -7.94
N PHE A 164 2.43 -1.29 -6.91
CA PHE A 164 1.69 -2.34 -6.23
C PHE A 164 0.83 -3.15 -7.21
N LYS A 165 0.01 -2.49 -8.03
CA LYS A 165 -0.81 -3.14 -9.05
C LYS A 165 0.04 -3.95 -10.01
N SER A 166 1.13 -3.36 -10.52
CA SER A 166 2.07 -4.05 -11.41
C SER A 166 2.64 -5.31 -10.79
N PHE A 167 2.95 -5.28 -9.49
CA PHE A 167 3.50 -6.42 -8.77
C PHE A 167 2.48 -7.51 -8.52
N LEU A 168 1.27 -7.13 -8.13
CA LEU A 168 0.16 -8.06 -8.03
C LEU A 168 -0.01 -8.83 -9.35
N TYR A 169 -0.05 -8.12 -10.47
CA TYR A 169 -0.09 -8.71 -11.82
C TYR A 169 1.07 -9.65 -12.12
N LYS A 170 2.31 -9.23 -11.86
CA LYS A 170 3.51 -10.02 -12.16
C LYS A 170 3.62 -11.27 -11.29
N CYS A 171 3.20 -11.20 -10.03
CA CYS A 171 3.29 -12.31 -9.09
C CYS A 171 2.23 -13.37 -9.35
N ILE A 172 1.01 -12.97 -9.73
CA ILE A 172 -0.05 -13.91 -10.13
C ILE A 172 0.22 -14.47 -11.52
N GLY A 173 0.66 -13.61 -12.46
CA GLY A 173 0.99 -14.01 -13.82
C GLY A 173 -0.19 -14.70 -14.53
N SER A 174 0.07 -15.87 -15.11
CA SER A 174 -0.91 -16.71 -15.81
C SER A 174 -1.47 -17.85 -14.94
N GLN A 175 -1.24 -17.81 -13.62
CA GLN A 175 -1.68 -18.88 -12.71
C GLN A 175 -3.20 -18.92 -12.63
N GLN A 176 -3.78 -20.12 -12.68
CA GLN A 176 -5.22 -20.32 -12.54
C GLN A 176 -5.57 -20.56 -11.08
N LEU A 177 -5.84 -19.46 -10.36
CA LEU A 177 -6.29 -19.51 -8.98
C LEU A 177 -7.81 -19.65 -8.90
N THR A 178 -8.30 -20.42 -7.93
CA THR A 178 -9.71 -20.40 -7.57
C THR A 178 -10.10 -19.08 -6.89
N TYR A 179 -11.41 -18.80 -6.77
CA TYR A 179 -11.89 -17.63 -6.02
C TYR A 179 -11.30 -17.58 -4.59
N GLU A 180 -11.35 -18.68 -3.85
CA GLU A 180 -10.83 -18.76 -2.47
C GLU A 180 -9.31 -18.62 -2.38
N GLU A 181 -8.58 -19.25 -3.30
CA GLU A 181 -7.12 -19.11 -3.38
C GLU A 181 -6.73 -17.67 -3.69
N PHE A 182 -7.41 -17.03 -4.65
CA PHE A 182 -7.12 -15.65 -5.02
C PHE A 182 -7.49 -14.67 -3.90
N ASN A 183 -8.63 -14.88 -3.23
CA ASN A 183 -9.02 -14.11 -2.05
C ASN A 183 -7.97 -14.23 -0.93
N THR A 184 -7.45 -15.44 -0.69
CA THR A 184 -6.37 -15.68 0.28
C THR A 184 -5.09 -14.94 -0.09
N VAL A 185 -4.68 -14.98 -1.36
CA VAL A 185 -3.49 -14.27 -1.86
C VAL A 185 -3.60 -12.76 -1.63
N ILE A 186 -4.73 -12.13 -1.99
CA ILE A 186 -4.87 -10.68 -1.85
C ILE A 186 -4.90 -10.24 -0.38
N ILE A 187 -5.50 -11.03 0.52
CA ILE A 187 -5.52 -10.73 1.96
C ILE A 187 -4.12 -10.84 2.56
N GLN A 188 -3.33 -11.84 2.17
CA GLN A 188 -1.93 -11.92 2.62
C GLN A 188 -1.06 -10.80 2.05
N ILE A 189 -1.28 -10.43 0.79
CA ILE A 189 -0.60 -9.29 0.17
C ILE A 189 -0.98 -7.96 0.87
N GLU A 190 -2.25 -7.78 1.29
CA GLU A 190 -2.68 -6.64 2.12
C GLU A 190 -1.83 -6.54 3.40
N ALA A 191 -1.67 -7.67 4.12
CA ALA A 191 -0.84 -7.72 5.32
C ALA A 191 0.62 -7.35 5.01
N VAL A 192 1.18 -7.87 3.92
CA VAL A 192 2.53 -7.54 3.45
C VAL A 192 2.71 -6.04 3.20
N VAL A 193 1.81 -5.42 2.46
CA VAL A 193 1.89 -3.99 2.17
C VAL A 193 1.74 -3.15 3.43
N ASN A 194 0.87 -3.57 4.35
CA ASN A 194 0.63 -2.87 5.62
C ASN A 194 1.72 -3.10 6.67
N SER A 195 2.62 -4.08 6.49
CA SER A 195 3.77 -4.31 7.39
C SER A 195 4.95 -3.35 7.15
N ARG A 196 4.90 -2.53 6.10
CA ARG A 196 6.05 -1.70 5.70
C ARG A 196 6.40 -0.62 6.74
N PRO A 197 7.68 -0.37 7.02
CA PRO A 197 8.10 0.60 8.03
C PRO A 197 7.97 2.04 7.51
N LEU A 198 7.25 2.89 8.24
CA LEU A 198 7.00 4.30 7.91
C LEU A 198 7.92 5.26 8.68
N ALA A 199 8.15 4.98 9.96
CA ALA A 199 8.89 5.83 10.88
C ALA A 199 9.48 5.00 12.03
N VAL A 200 10.41 5.56 12.79
CA VAL A 200 10.88 4.97 14.04
C VAL A 200 9.78 5.10 15.10
N LEU A 201 9.44 4.02 15.79
CA LEU A 201 8.43 4.01 16.85
C LEU A 201 9.06 4.12 18.25
N SER A 202 10.19 3.44 18.49
CA SER A 202 10.87 3.43 19.78
C SER A 202 12.38 3.17 19.64
N ALA A 203 13.17 3.79 20.53
CA ALA A 203 14.57 3.50 20.79
C ALA A 203 14.71 2.50 21.95
N ASP A 204 14.04 1.34 21.83
CA ASP A 204 14.05 0.28 22.84
C ASP A 204 15.47 -0.33 22.95
N PRO A 205 16.01 -0.60 24.17
CA PRO A 205 17.27 -1.31 24.36
C PRO A 205 17.35 -2.69 23.68
N ASN A 206 16.21 -3.34 23.39
CA ASN A 206 16.16 -4.62 22.66
C ASN A 206 16.23 -4.49 21.13
N GLY A 207 16.25 -3.26 20.59
CA GLY A 207 16.41 -2.98 19.16
C GLY A 207 15.35 -2.01 18.60
N PRO A 208 15.61 -1.40 17.44
CA PRO A 208 14.72 -0.40 16.86
C PRO A 208 13.43 -1.05 16.35
N THR A 209 12.27 -0.49 16.74
CA THR A 209 10.97 -0.86 16.18
C THR A 209 10.47 0.23 15.23
N ALA A 210 9.86 -0.18 14.13
CA ALA A 210 9.31 0.75 13.15
C ALA A 210 7.78 0.82 13.25
N LEU A 211 7.23 2.02 13.14
CA LEU A 211 5.81 2.27 12.98
C LEU A 211 5.39 1.82 11.58
N THR A 212 4.40 0.94 11.49
CA THR A 212 3.86 0.43 10.21
C THR A 212 2.39 0.87 10.05
N PRO A 213 1.83 0.84 8.83
CA PRO A 213 0.39 1.01 8.65
C PRO A 213 -0.45 0.01 9.46
N SER A 214 0.04 -1.23 9.64
CA SER A 214 -0.67 -2.26 10.41
C SER A 214 -0.90 -1.85 11.86
N HIS A 215 0.00 -1.09 12.50
CA HIS A 215 -0.20 -0.55 13.85
C HIS A 215 -1.44 0.36 13.98
N PHE A 216 -1.91 0.95 12.87
CA PHE A 216 -3.15 1.74 12.86
C PHE A 216 -4.41 0.89 12.59
N LEU A 217 -4.24 -0.38 12.20
CA LEU A 217 -5.32 -1.30 11.83
C LEU A 217 -5.59 -2.36 12.89
N THR A 218 -4.53 -2.86 13.51
CA THR A 218 -4.58 -3.84 14.60
C THR A 218 -4.08 -3.14 15.87
N LEU A 219 -4.85 -3.20 16.96
CA LEU A 219 -4.57 -2.53 18.24
C LEU A 219 -3.38 -3.15 19.03
N GLY A 220 -2.51 -3.92 18.36
CA GLY A 220 -1.39 -4.65 18.94
C GLY A 220 -0.59 -5.36 17.85
N SER A 221 0.70 -5.57 18.13
CA SER A 221 1.77 -6.26 17.37
C SER A 221 1.52 -6.65 15.91
N SER A 222 2.50 -6.34 15.04
CA SER A 222 2.59 -6.91 13.70
C SER A 222 2.27 -8.41 13.75
N LEU A 223 1.32 -8.87 12.94
CA LEU A 223 0.95 -10.29 12.87
C LEU A 223 2.21 -11.15 12.74
N ASP A 224 2.42 -12.05 13.70
CA ASP A 224 3.29 -13.19 13.49
C ASP A 224 2.60 -14.07 12.45
N ARG A 225 3.18 -14.13 11.26
CA ARG A 225 2.72 -15.00 10.17
C ARG A 225 2.75 -16.45 10.67
N LEU A 226 1.85 -17.29 10.15
CA LEU A 226 2.02 -18.74 10.24
C LEU A 226 3.39 -19.14 9.63
N PRO A 227 4.14 -20.04 10.28
CA PRO A 227 5.42 -20.49 9.76
C PRO A 227 5.21 -21.22 8.43
N ASP A 228 5.87 -20.75 7.38
CA ASP A 228 5.81 -21.32 6.03
C ASP A 228 7.23 -21.62 5.52
N ALA A 229 7.39 -22.71 4.78
CA ALA A 229 8.65 -23.02 4.11
C ALA A 229 8.96 -22.00 3.00
N ASP A 230 10.25 -21.68 2.78
CA ASP A 230 10.66 -20.85 1.64
C ASP A 230 10.53 -21.65 0.33
N LEU A 231 9.64 -21.19 -0.54
CA LEU A 231 9.35 -21.81 -1.83
C LEU A 231 9.91 -20.99 -3.00
N THR A 232 10.54 -19.84 -2.75
CA THR A 232 10.94 -18.88 -3.81
C THR A 232 11.92 -19.43 -4.85
N GLY A 233 12.63 -20.52 -4.54
CA GLY A 233 13.54 -21.22 -5.44
C GLY A 233 12.90 -22.35 -6.26
N ILE A 234 11.64 -22.70 -6.00
CA ILE A 234 10.95 -23.83 -6.64
C ILE A 234 10.10 -23.31 -7.80
N PRO A 235 10.23 -23.85 -9.03
CA PRO A 235 9.37 -23.46 -10.13
C PRO A 235 7.91 -23.75 -9.84
N ALA A 236 7.03 -22.80 -10.18
CA ALA A 236 5.59 -22.90 -9.94
C ALA A 236 4.94 -24.17 -10.51
N SER A 237 5.51 -24.77 -11.56
CA SER A 237 5.04 -26.02 -12.15
C SER A 237 5.22 -27.26 -11.27
N ARG A 238 6.04 -27.16 -10.22
CA ARG A 238 6.33 -28.26 -9.27
C ARG A 238 5.63 -28.09 -7.92
N LEU A 239 4.83 -27.03 -7.76
CA LEU A 239 4.13 -26.72 -6.53
C LEU A 239 2.70 -27.24 -6.59
N ASP A 240 2.20 -27.75 -5.47
CA ASP A 240 0.77 -27.91 -5.31
C ASP A 240 0.07 -26.54 -5.16
N HIS A 241 -1.26 -26.50 -5.18
CA HIS A 241 -2.00 -25.24 -5.11
C HIS A 241 -1.83 -24.50 -3.77
N TYR A 242 -1.64 -25.22 -2.66
CA TYR A 242 -1.43 -24.62 -1.35
C TYR A 242 -0.06 -23.93 -1.30
N GLN A 243 0.97 -24.63 -1.76
CA GLN A 243 2.33 -24.12 -1.94
C GLN A 243 2.38 -22.98 -2.96
N LEU A 244 1.57 -23.02 -4.03
CA LEU A 244 1.50 -21.96 -5.03
C LEU A 244 1.01 -20.64 -4.43
N VAL A 245 0.00 -20.66 -3.57
CA VAL A 245 -0.48 -19.47 -2.84
C VAL A 245 0.66 -18.87 -2.02
N THR A 246 1.36 -19.69 -1.23
CA THR A 246 2.51 -19.29 -0.43
C THR A 246 3.65 -18.71 -1.28
N HIS A 247 3.97 -19.37 -2.40
CA HIS A 247 4.98 -18.94 -3.36
C HIS A 247 4.65 -17.57 -3.99
N ILE A 248 3.39 -17.31 -4.35
CA ILE A 248 2.96 -16.02 -4.90
C ILE A 248 3.17 -14.90 -3.87
N VAL A 249 2.78 -15.13 -2.61
CA VAL A 249 2.95 -14.14 -1.52
C VAL A 249 4.42 -13.87 -1.24
N GLN A 250 5.27 -14.90 -1.19
CA GLN A 250 6.72 -14.76 -1.00
C GLN A 250 7.38 -14.03 -2.18
N GLY A 251 6.97 -14.35 -3.42
CA GLY A 251 7.44 -13.65 -4.62
C GLY A 251 7.02 -12.17 -4.64
N PHE A 252 5.81 -11.87 -4.18
CA PHE A 252 5.34 -10.49 -3.99
C PHE A 252 6.18 -9.75 -2.96
N TRP A 253 6.40 -10.34 -1.78
CA TRP A 253 7.23 -9.78 -0.73
C TRP A 253 8.63 -9.40 -1.22
N LYS A 254 9.33 -10.33 -1.87
CA LYS A 254 10.70 -10.11 -2.35
C LYS A 254 10.80 -8.90 -3.29
N ARG A 255 9.85 -8.76 -4.22
CA ARG A 255 9.78 -7.62 -5.15
C ARG A 255 9.37 -6.33 -4.43
N TRP A 256 8.36 -6.41 -3.57
CA TRP A 256 7.85 -5.27 -2.81
C TRP A 256 8.91 -4.67 -1.87
N GLN A 257 9.65 -5.53 -1.16
CA GLN A 257 10.74 -5.12 -0.28
C GLN A 257 11.82 -4.35 -1.05
N GLN A 258 12.25 -4.87 -2.20
CA GLN A 258 13.27 -4.24 -3.03
C GLN A 258 12.83 -2.86 -3.55
N GLU A 259 11.65 -2.75 -4.13
CA GLU A 259 11.16 -1.45 -4.62
C GLU A 259 10.90 -0.46 -3.50
N TYR A 260 10.31 -0.92 -2.39
CA TYR A 260 10.06 -0.03 -1.26
C TYR A 260 11.38 0.57 -0.76
N LEU A 261 12.42 -0.26 -0.61
CA LEU A 261 13.77 0.21 -0.27
C LEU A 261 14.33 1.19 -1.31
N HIS A 262 14.11 0.96 -2.60
CA HIS A 262 14.48 1.92 -3.64
C HIS A 262 13.71 3.25 -3.53
N THR A 263 12.43 3.24 -3.17
CA THR A 263 11.67 4.48 -2.93
C THR A 263 12.17 5.27 -1.72
N LEU A 264 12.73 4.59 -0.70
CA LEU A 264 13.41 5.24 0.42
C LEU A 264 14.72 5.90 -0.02
N GLN A 265 15.48 5.25 -0.91
CA GLN A 265 16.74 5.76 -1.45
C GLN A 265 16.58 6.92 -2.44
N ALA A 266 15.45 6.99 -3.16
CA ALA A 266 15.24 7.94 -4.26
C ALA A 266 15.11 9.42 -3.83
N ARG A 267 15.34 9.77 -2.56
CA ARG A 267 15.48 11.15 -2.10
C ARG A 267 16.92 11.65 -2.20
N SER A 268 17.31 11.97 -3.42
CA SER A 268 17.97 13.22 -3.83
C SER A 268 18.36 13.00 -5.29
N LYS A 269 17.93 13.92 -6.17
CA LYS A 269 18.62 14.05 -7.46
C LYS A 269 20.11 14.13 -7.12
N TRP A 270 20.94 13.43 -7.88
CA TRP A 270 22.40 13.29 -7.79
C TRP A 270 23.20 14.63 -7.78
N THR A 271 22.51 15.75 -7.60
CA THR A 271 22.98 17.14 -7.59
C THR A 271 23.03 17.78 -6.20
N LYS A 272 22.64 17.06 -5.13
CA LYS A 272 22.89 17.49 -3.74
C LYS A 272 23.34 16.28 -2.94
N ASP A 273 24.42 16.43 -2.18
CA ASP A 273 24.87 15.43 -1.20
C ASP A 273 23.65 14.93 -0.42
N GLY A 274 23.38 13.62 -0.49
CA GLY A 274 22.26 13.00 0.20
C GLY A 274 22.33 13.30 1.70
N THR A 275 21.20 13.23 2.41
CA THR A 275 21.18 13.39 3.87
C THR A 275 22.25 12.46 4.47
N PRO A 276 23.28 13.00 5.15
CA PRO A 276 24.36 12.18 5.67
C PRO A 276 23.78 11.25 6.73
N ILE A 277 24.02 9.95 6.56
CA ILE A 277 23.69 8.95 7.59
C ILE A 277 24.57 9.29 8.79
N THR A 278 23.96 9.67 9.91
CA THR A 278 24.66 9.96 11.17
C THR A 278 24.52 8.79 12.14
N GLU A 279 25.38 8.77 13.16
CA GLU A 279 25.19 7.92 14.33
C GLU A 279 23.80 8.15 14.95
N GLY A 280 23.16 7.08 15.40
CA GLY A 280 21.77 7.07 15.86
C GLY A 280 20.72 6.88 14.76
N THR A 281 21.08 6.94 13.47
CA THR A 281 20.13 6.75 12.37
C THR A 281 19.59 5.32 12.34
N VAL A 282 18.27 5.17 12.32
CA VAL A 282 17.62 3.86 12.11
C VAL A 282 17.49 3.57 10.61
N VAL A 283 18.02 2.42 10.21
CA VAL A 283 18.09 1.97 8.82
C VAL A 283 17.47 0.60 8.63
N VAL A 284 16.92 0.35 7.45
CA VAL A 284 16.55 -0.98 6.97
C VAL A 284 17.73 -1.59 6.23
N LEU A 285 18.07 -2.85 6.54
CA LEU A 285 19.14 -3.60 5.89
C LEU A 285 18.69 -4.14 4.52
N MET A 286 19.39 -3.75 3.46
CA MET A 286 19.10 -4.27 2.12
C MET A 286 19.67 -5.67 1.91
N LYS A 287 18.94 -6.51 1.17
CA LYS A 287 19.36 -7.84 0.68
C LYS A 287 19.61 -8.88 1.78
N GLU A 288 19.10 -8.69 2.98
CA GLU A 288 18.97 -9.80 3.93
C GLU A 288 17.75 -10.64 3.54
N ASN A 289 17.92 -11.96 3.46
CA ASN A 289 16.82 -12.88 3.22
C ASN A 289 15.92 -12.87 4.45
N SER A 290 14.93 -11.99 4.46
CA SER A 290 13.95 -11.92 5.55
C SER A 290 12.62 -12.54 5.11
N PRO A 291 11.94 -13.25 6.03
CA PRO A 291 10.61 -13.77 5.76
C PRO A 291 9.62 -12.61 5.55
N PRO A 292 8.51 -12.83 4.81
CA PRO A 292 7.50 -11.80 4.64
C PRO A 292 6.98 -11.24 5.97
N LEU A 293 6.67 -9.94 5.98
CA LEU A 293 6.33 -9.14 7.17
C LEU A 293 7.52 -8.77 8.07
N HIS A 294 8.71 -9.36 7.87
CA HIS A 294 9.88 -9.07 8.68
C HIS A 294 10.84 -8.12 7.96
N TRP A 295 10.95 -6.89 8.46
CA TRP A 295 11.90 -5.91 7.96
C TRP A 295 13.14 -5.89 8.86
N PRO A 296 14.34 -6.20 8.34
CA PRO A 296 15.56 -6.20 9.15
C PRO A 296 15.97 -4.75 9.46
N LEU A 297 15.80 -4.35 10.72
CA LEU A 297 16.10 -3.00 11.20
C LEU A 297 17.42 -2.96 11.98
N ALA A 298 18.15 -1.86 11.85
CA ALA A 298 19.38 -1.63 12.58
C ALA A 298 19.54 -0.14 12.95
N VAL A 299 20.29 0.14 14.01
CA VAL A 299 20.72 1.50 14.39
C VAL A 299 22.19 1.67 14.04
N VAL A 300 22.54 2.77 13.39
CA VAL A 300 23.94 3.13 13.13
C VAL A 300 24.61 3.53 14.45
N THR A 301 25.63 2.78 14.86
CA THR A 301 26.35 3.06 16.12
C THR A 301 27.64 3.84 15.88
N GLU A 302 28.34 3.58 14.78
CA GLU A 302 29.62 4.20 14.47
C GLU A 302 29.82 4.27 12.95
N LEU A 303 30.34 5.39 12.46
CA LEU A 303 30.75 5.53 11.05
C LEU A 303 32.25 5.25 10.91
N CYS A 304 32.61 4.26 10.09
CA CYS A 304 34.00 3.94 9.82
C CYS A 304 34.55 4.87 8.73
N HIS A 305 35.37 5.84 9.14
CA HIS A 305 36.03 6.78 8.25
C HIS A 305 37.20 6.10 7.51
N SER A 306 37.24 6.27 6.19
CA SER A 306 38.40 5.89 5.38
C SER A 306 39.51 6.96 5.46
N PRO A 307 40.75 6.67 5.06
CA PRO A 307 41.86 7.64 5.10
C PRO A 307 41.61 8.92 4.27
N ASP A 308 40.71 8.86 3.30
CA ASP A 308 40.24 9.99 2.48
C ASP A 308 39.10 10.80 3.14
N GLY A 309 38.77 10.53 4.40
CA GLY A 309 37.72 11.22 5.17
C GLY A 309 36.29 10.78 4.84
N VAL A 310 36.11 9.87 3.88
CA VAL A 310 34.78 9.42 3.42
C VAL A 310 34.35 8.16 4.17
N SER A 311 33.21 8.24 4.86
CA SER A 311 32.59 7.08 5.50
C SER A 311 31.88 6.23 4.45
N ARG A 312 32.32 4.99 4.26
CA ARG A 312 31.70 4.03 3.32
C ARG A 312 31.08 2.83 4.03
N VAL A 313 31.40 2.66 5.32
CA VAL A 313 31.02 1.53 6.16
C VAL A 313 30.52 2.06 7.49
N ALA A 314 29.53 1.39 8.06
CA ALA A 314 29.01 1.68 9.39
C ALA A 314 28.96 0.41 10.24
N LYS A 315 29.23 0.55 11.54
CA LYS A 315 28.85 -0.42 12.55
C LYS A 315 27.38 -0.20 12.94
N LEU A 316 26.67 -1.29 13.09
CA LEU A 316 25.23 -1.31 13.25
C LEU A 316 24.86 -2.20 14.44
N ARG A 317 23.81 -1.81 15.17
CA ARG A 317 23.20 -2.64 16.20
C ARG A 317 21.83 -3.12 15.73
N THR A 318 21.64 -4.43 15.72
CA THR A 318 20.35 -5.10 15.47
C THR A 318 19.83 -5.73 16.77
N SER A 319 18.60 -6.25 16.76
CA SER A 319 18.07 -7.04 17.89
C SER A 319 18.81 -8.35 18.13
N GLN A 320 19.57 -8.85 17.14
CA GLN A 320 20.32 -10.11 17.21
C GLN A 320 21.82 -9.92 17.48
N GLY A 321 22.32 -8.68 17.48
CA GLY A 321 23.72 -8.35 17.71
C GLY A 321 24.27 -7.25 16.82
N GLU A 322 25.59 -7.06 16.86
CA GLU A 322 26.29 -6.04 16.08
C GLU A 322 26.75 -6.54 14.71
N LEU A 323 26.62 -5.69 13.70
CA LEU A 323 26.96 -6.00 12.31
C LEU A 323 27.73 -4.83 11.69
N VAL A 324 28.63 -5.15 10.76
CA VAL A 324 29.32 -4.13 9.94
C VAL A 324 28.82 -4.24 8.49
N ARG A 325 28.36 -3.12 7.93
CA ARG A 325 27.82 -3.08 6.56
C ARG A 325 28.23 -1.82 5.80
N PRO A 326 28.39 -1.91 4.47
CA PRO A 326 28.55 -0.74 3.60
C PRO A 326 27.30 0.16 3.62
N LEU A 327 27.49 1.48 3.60
CA LEU A 327 26.39 2.46 3.59
C LEU A 327 25.43 2.26 2.41
N VAL A 328 25.93 1.77 1.27
CA VAL A 328 25.12 1.47 0.07
C VAL A 328 24.07 0.35 0.29
N ARG A 329 24.18 -0.41 1.38
CA ARG A 329 23.21 -1.45 1.78
C ARG A 329 22.27 -0.99 2.89
N LEU A 330 22.29 0.29 3.26
CA LEU A 330 21.47 0.86 4.32
C LEU A 330 20.44 1.81 3.71
N CYS A 331 19.19 1.67 4.15
CA CYS A 331 18.12 2.58 3.78
C CYS A 331 17.61 3.29 5.03
N PRO A 332 17.90 4.59 5.24
CA PRO A 332 17.31 5.37 6.32
C PRO A 332 15.78 5.34 6.25
N LEU A 333 15.12 5.28 7.41
CA LEU A 333 13.67 5.41 7.46
C LEU A 333 13.21 6.81 7.02
N PRO A 334 12.00 6.96 6.44
CA PRO A 334 11.51 8.23 5.88
C PRO A 334 11.53 9.46 6.80
N THR A 335 11.56 9.24 8.12
CA THR A 335 11.49 10.27 9.16
C THR A 335 12.83 10.55 9.82
N GLN A 336 13.93 9.99 9.31
CA GLN A 336 15.28 10.22 9.80
C GLN A 336 15.98 11.34 9.01
#